data_AF-A0A9E3UR79-F1
#
_entry.id   AF-A0A9E3UR79-F1
#
_cell.length_a   1.000
_cell.length_b   1.000
_cell.length_c   1.000
_cell.angle_alpha   90.00
_cell.angle_beta   90.00
_cell.angle_gamma   90.00
#
_symmetry.space_group_name_H-M   'P 1'
#
loop_
_entity.id
_entity.type
_entity.pdbx_description
1 polymer ?
#
loop_
_entity_poly.entity_id
_entity_poly.type
_entity_poly.pdbx_seq_one_letter_code
_entity_poly.pdbx_strand_id
1 'polypeptide(L)'
;MFLITIGVGLAASAMFQAAPYAVGDKVEFAYPRLTAPTYSVGQDVEIRYYGEWVRAQVTEVADIDGKQQVRTSYPGQTTPTPYLVMNNVEDIRLPTGRLGKDLTVGRYRCSDGGSRPDLDFRVAQYGQYSDPYGENAGTFTTSGDTITFKGGKLDRLTGQQLKDNRFYFNPQTSCSYEMES
;
A
#
# COMPACT_ATOMS: atom_id res chain seq x y z
N MET A 1 -33.56 -41.84 -32.96
CA MET A 1 -34.30 -40.61 -32.60
C MET A 1 -33.93 -40.29 -31.16
N PHE A 2 -33.15 -39.24 -30.97
CA PHE A 2 -32.65 -38.80 -29.67
C PHE A 2 -33.76 -38.04 -28.92
N LEU A 3 -33.93 -38.33 -27.63
CA LEU A 3 -34.58 -37.40 -26.71
C LEU A 3 -33.65 -37.18 -25.53
N ILE A 4 -33.10 -35.97 -25.45
CA ILE A 4 -32.33 -35.46 -24.30
C ILE A 4 -33.37 -34.83 -23.37
N THR A 5 -33.45 -35.29 -22.13
CA THR A 5 -34.21 -34.63 -21.07
C THR A 5 -33.23 -34.02 -20.08
N ILE A 6 -33.19 -32.69 -20.05
CA ILE A 6 -32.42 -31.88 -19.11
C ILE A 6 -33.28 -31.72 -17.85
N GLY A 7 -32.88 -32.33 -16.74
CA GLY A 7 -33.46 -32.10 -15.43
C GLY A 7 -32.64 -31.06 -14.66
N VAL A 8 -33.12 -29.83 -14.64
CA VAL A 8 -32.57 -28.73 -13.82
C VAL A 8 -33.27 -28.71 -12.47
N GLY A 9 -32.49 -28.64 -11.39
CA GLY A 9 -32.86 -27.88 -10.20
C GLY A 9 -33.42 -28.65 -9.01
N LEU A 10 -32.67 -28.62 -7.91
CA LEU A 10 -33.15 -28.22 -6.58
C LEU A 10 -31.93 -27.79 -5.76
N ALA A 11 -31.59 -26.50 -5.85
CA ALA A 11 -30.70 -25.86 -4.90
C ALA A 11 -31.46 -25.71 -3.58
N ALA A 12 -30.99 -26.36 -2.53
CA ALA A 12 -31.50 -26.17 -1.17
C ALA A 12 -31.20 -24.72 -0.75
N SER A 13 -32.24 -23.88 -0.74
CA SER A 13 -32.17 -22.56 -0.14
C SER A 13 -32.34 -22.73 1.37
N ALA A 14 -31.25 -22.66 2.13
CA ALA A 14 -31.30 -22.56 3.58
C ALA A 14 -31.88 -21.19 3.95
N MET A 15 -33.15 -21.15 4.37
CA MET A 15 -33.74 -19.96 4.97
C MET A 15 -33.11 -19.77 6.36
N PHE A 16 -32.21 -18.80 6.49
CA PHE A 16 -31.75 -18.32 7.79
C PHE A 16 -32.91 -17.58 8.46
N GLN A 17 -33.61 -18.27 9.38
CA GLN A 17 -34.56 -17.64 10.27
C GLN A 17 -33.76 -17.04 11.44
N ALA A 18 -33.35 -15.77 11.31
CA ALA A 18 -32.77 -15.05 12.43
C ALA A 18 -33.88 -14.75 13.45
N ALA A 19 -33.78 -15.34 14.64
CA ALA A 19 -34.64 -14.94 15.75
C ALA A 19 -34.36 -13.45 16.08
N PRO A 20 -35.39 -12.63 16.34
CA PRO A 20 -35.17 -11.24 16.74
C PRO A 20 -34.57 -11.23 18.16
N TYR A 21 -33.33 -10.75 18.27
CA TYR A 21 -32.65 -10.51 19.55
C TYR A 21 -33.44 -9.48 20.37
N ALA A 22 -33.63 -9.72 21.67
CA ALA A 22 -34.36 -8.81 22.53
C ALA A 22 -33.49 -7.61 22.92
N VAL A 23 -34.10 -6.42 23.02
CA VAL A 23 -33.42 -5.20 23.47
C VAL A 23 -33.01 -5.37 24.93
N GLY A 24 -31.71 -5.56 25.17
CA GLY A 24 -31.14 -5.78 26.51
C GLY A 24 -30.21 -6.98 26.60
N ASP A 25 -30.18 -7.85 25.59
CA ASP A 25 -29.20 -8.92 25.52
C ASP A 25 -27.80 -8.33 25.31
N LYS A 26 -26.85 -8.71 26.17
CA LYS A 26 -25.43 -8.48 25.90
C LYS A 26 -25.04 -9.39 24.73
N VAL A 27 -25.14 -8.86 23.52
CA VAL A 27 -24.56 -9.47 22.34
C VAL A 27 -23.06 -9.32 22.46
N GLU A 28 -22.40 -10.35 22.96
CA GLU A 28 -20.95 -10.46 22.85
C GLU A 28 -20.66 -10.76 21.38
N PHE A 29 -20.31 -9.72 20.63
CA PHE A 29 -19.82 -9.89 19.27
C PHE A 29 -18.54 -10.71 19.38
N ALA A 30 -18.65 -12.02 19.13
CA ALA A 30 -17.50 -12.81 18.75
C ALA A 30 -16.98 -12.21 17.45
N TYR A 31 -16.06 -11.26 17.56
CA TYR A 31 -15.22 -10.91 16.43
C TYR A 31 -14.64 -12.25 15.98
N PRO A 32 -14.88 -12.70 14.73
CA PRO A 32 -14.15 -13.85 14.24
C PRO A 32 -12.70 -13.52 14.51
N ARG A 33 -11.97 -14.39 15.23
CA ARG A 33 -10.51 -14.29 15.24
C ARG A 33 -10.15 -14.29 13.77
N LEU A 34 -9.78 -13.11 13.25
CA LEU A 34 -9.35 -12.96 11.87
C LEU A 34 -8.21 -13.94 11.75
N THR A 35 -8.44 -15.03 11.04
CA THR A 35 -7.39 -15.93 10.59
C THR A 35 -6.35 -15.00 9.99
N ALA A 36 -5.13 -15.00 10.54
CA ALA A 36 -4.08 -14.09 10.13
C ALA A 36 -4.06 -14.04 8.59
N PRO A 37 -4.02 -12.85 7.96
CA PRO A 37 -4.06 -12.75 6.52
C PRO A 37 -2.99 -13.67 5.92
N THR A 38 -3.42 -14.69 5.18
CA THR A 38 -2.48 -15.62 4.55
C THR A 38 -1.80 -14.88 3.41
N TYR A 39 -0.53 -14.52 3.60
CA TYR A 39 0.26 -13.91 2.52
C TYR A 39 0.70 -14.97 1.51
N SER A 40 0.90 -14.56 0.26
CA SER A 40 1.40 -15.42 -0.82
C SER A 40 2.74 -14.91 -1.35
N VAL A 41 3.63 -15.81 -1.77
CA VAL A 41 4.88 -15.41 -2.46
C VAL A 41 4.54 -14.64 -3.73
N GLY A 42 5.27 -13.55 -3.97
CA GLY A 42 5.03 -12.59 -5.05
C GLY A 42 3.98 -11.53 -4.72
N GLN A 43 3.28 -11.64 -3.59
CA GLN A 43 2.28 -10.66 -3.19
C GLN A 43 2.95 -9.33 -2.81
N ASP A 44 2.38 -8.27 -3.33
CA ASP A 44 2.65 -6.90 -2.91
C ASP A 44 2.10 -6.64 -1.51
N VAL A 45 2.94 -6.15 -0.61
CA VAL A 45 2.60 -5.82 0.78
C VAL A 45 3.21 -4.48 1.20
N GLU A 46 2.82 -3.99 2.37
CA GLU A 46 3.51 -2.92 3.08
C GLU A 46 4.06 -3.49 4.40
N ILE A 47 5.33 -3.22 4.69
CA ILE A 47 5.98 -3.64 5.93
C ILE A 47 6.36 -2.43 6.77
N ARG A 48 6.43 -2.60 8.08
CA ARG A 48 6.94 -1.56 8.98
C ARG A 48 8.47 -1.62 9.05
N TYR A 49 9.14 -0.57 8.58
CA TYR A 49 10.60 -0.45 8.58
C TYR A 49 11.02 0.89 9.23
N TYR A 50 11.79 0.82 10.32
CA TYR A 50 12.15 1.98 11.17
C TYR A 50 10.95 2.89 11.54
N GLY A 51 9.79 2.27 11.78
CA GLY A 51 8.56 2.98 12.15
C GLY A 51 7.69 3.43 10.98
N GLU A 52 8.19 3.37 9.75
CA GLU A 52 7.51 3.79 8.52
C GLU A 52 6.96 2.60 7.73
N TRP A 53 5.88 2.83 6.97
CA TRP A 53 5.32 1.81 6.07
C TRP A 53 5.96 1.89 4.69
N VAL A 54 6.61 0.80 4.27
CA VAL A 54 7.30 0.71 2.97
C VAL A 54 6.72 -0.43 2.13
N ARG A 55 6.62 -0.20 0.81
CA ARG A 55 6.18 -1.25 -0.12
C ARG A 55 7.26 -2.32 -0.24
N ALA A 56 6.83 -3.56 -0.16
CA ALA A 56 7.69 -4.72 -0.27
C ALA A 56 6.96 -5.83 -1.05
N GLN A 57 7.70 -6.79 -1.55
CA GLN A 57 7.14 -8.00 -2.15
C GLN A 57 7.46 -9.19 -1.24
N VAL A 58 6.47 -10.05 -1.02
CA VAL A 58 6.67 -11.30 -0.29
C VAL A 58 7.56 -12.22 -1.13
N THR A 59 8.68 -12.66 -0.57
CA THR A 59 9.63 -13.56 -1.21
C THR A 59 9.56 -14.98 -0.67
N GLU A 60 9.08 -15.15 0.56
CA GLU A 60 8.94 -16.46 1.20
C GLU A 60 7.82 -16.39 2.24
N VAL A 61 7.09 -17.49 2.41
CA VAL A 61 6.11 -17.68 3.48
C VAL A 61 6.41 -19.03 4.12
N ALA A 62 6.61 -19.05 5.43
CA ALA A 62 6.89 -20.25 6.19
C ALA A 62 6.01 -20.31 7.43
N ASP A 63 5.55 -21.50 7.80
CA ASP A 63 4.95 -21.74 9.11
C ASP A 63 6.03 -22.27 10.05
N ILE A 64 6.32 -21.53 11.12
CA ILE A 64 7.28 -21.91 12.15
C ILE A 64 6.56 -21.85 13.49
N ASP A 65 6.46 -23.00 14.17
CA ASP A 65 5.79 -23.15 15.47
C ASP A 65 4.34 -22.65 15.48
N GLY A 66 3.61 -22.85 14.38
CA GLY A 66 2.21 -22.42 14.22
C GLY A 66 2.04 -20.91 14.03
N LYS A 67 3.13 -20.19 13.76
CA LYS A 67 3.12 -18.78 13.37
C LYS A 67 3.59 -18.64 11.93
N GLN A 68 2.81 -17.93 11.14
CA GLN A 68 3.22 -17.56 9.80
C GLN A 68 4.34 -16.51 9.88
N GLN A 69 5.48 -16.83 9.28
CA GLN A 69 6.58 -15.92 9.02
C GLN A 69 6.59 -15.58 7.55
N VAL A 70 6.75 -14.30 7.26
CA VAL A 70 6.73 -13.77 5.90
C VAL A 70 8.02 -13.03 5.68
N ARG A 71 8.74 -13.44 4.65
CA ARG A 71 9.97 -12.79 4.21
C ARG A 71 9.64 -11.85 3.07
N THR A 72 10.21 -10.66 3.09
CA THR A 72 9.89 -9.60 2.13
C THR A 72 11.14 -8.94 1.58
N SER A 73 11.13 -8.52 0.31
CA SER A 73 12.15 -7.66 -0.31
C SER A 73 11.59 -6.27 -0.57
N TYR A 74 12.40 -5.22 -0.41
CA TYR A 74 12.01 -3.84 -0.73
C TYR A 74 13.13 -3.07 -1.45
N PRO A 75 12.81 -2.05 -2.27
CA PRO A 75 13.75 -1.48 -3.25
C PRO A 75 14.87 -0.60 -2.66
N GLY A 76 14.77 -0.20 -1.39
CA GLY A 76 15.77 0.62 -0.69
C GLY A 76 16.92 -0.19 -0.08
N GLN A 77 16.92 -1.50 -0.26
CA GLN A 77 17.89 -2.40 0.34
C GLN A 77 19.20 -2.38 -0.46
N THR A 78 20.27 -1.84 0.13
CA THR A 78 21.59 -1.70 -0.52
C THR A 78 22.43 -2.98 -0.52
N THR A 79 21.97 -4.02 0.17
CA THR A 79 22.61 -5.35 0.18
C THR A 79 21.71 -6.40 -0.46
N PRO A 80 22.22 -7.22 -1.40
CA PRO A 80 21.48 -8.30 -2.05
C PRO A 80 21.22 -9.51 -1.14
N THR A 81 21.69 -9.48 0.10
CA THR A 81 21.25 -10.43 1.11
C THR A 81 19.83 -10.06 1.53
N PRO A 82 18.84 -10.95 1.36
CA PRO A 82 17.49 -10.72 1.84
C PRO A 82 17.57 -10.57 3.36
N TYR A 83 17.65 -9.34 3.85
CA TYR A 83 17.64 -9.09 5.26
C TYR A 83 16.29 -9.61 5.77
N LEU A 84 16.39 -10.61 6.64
CA LEU A 84 15.30 -11.22 7.37
C LEU A 84 14.55 -10.13 8.13
N VAL A 85 13.53 -9.55 7.53
CA VAL A 85 12.46 -8.99 8.35
C VAL A 85 11.51 -10.15 8.59
N MET A 86 11.85 -10.98 9.59
CA MET A 86 10.87 -11.87 10.23
C MET A 86 9.88 -10.96 10.94
N ASN A 87 8.97 -10.37 10.17
CA ASN A 87 7.92 -9.57 10.72
C ASN A 87 6.93 -10.51 11.40
N ASN A 88 6.51 -10.17 12.61
CA ASN A 88 5.23 -10.66 13.06
C ASN A 88 4.19 -10.19 12.03
N VAL A 89 3.15 -10.98 11.79
CA VAL A 89 2.05 -10.60 10.85
C VAL A 89 1.50 -9.19 11.16
N GLU A 90 1.64 -8.72 12.41
CA GLU A 90 1.27 -7.38 12.87
C GLU A 90 2.07 -6.23 12.20
N ASP A 91 3.29 -6.50 11.70
CA ASP A 91 4.16 -5.52 11.01
C ASP A 91 4.09 -5.63 9.48
N ILE A 92 3.12 -6.40 8.96
CA ILE A 92 2.82 -6.50 7.53
C ILE A 92 1.35 -6.18 7.32
N ARG A 93 1.05 -5.41 6.28
CA ARG A 93 -0.33 -5.15 5.87
C ARG A 93 -0.49 -5.25 4.37
N LEU A 94 -1.73 -5.38 3.94
CA LEU A 94 -2.07 -5.21 2.54
C LEU A 94 -1.75 -3.79 2.10
N PRO A 95 -1.36 -3.58 0.84
CA PRO A 95 -1.09 -2.26 0.30
C PRO A 95 -2.28 -1.34 0.49
N THR A 96 -2.06 -0.22 1.14
CA THR A 96 -3.09 0.80 1.35
C THR A 96 -3.03 1.88 0.28
N GLY A 97 -1.99 1.85 -0.56
CA GLY A 97 -1.65 2.93 -1.48
C GLY A 97 -0.98 4.12 -0.79
N ARG A 98 -0.91 4.13 0.55
CA ARG A 98 -0.21 5.12 1.36
C ARG A 98 1.19 4.64 1.71
N LEU A 99 2.17 5.45 1.35
CA LEU A 99 3.59 5.27 1.52
C LEU A 99 4.06 6.21 2.64
N GLY A 100 4.53 5.66 3.76
CA GLY A 100 4.73 6.44 4.99
C GLY A 100 3.41 7.04 5.52
N LYS A 101 3.49 8.14 6.28
CA LYS A 101 2.30 8.78 6.89
C LYS A 101 1.47 9.63 5.91
N ASP A 102 2.08 10.19 4.85
CA ASP A 102 1.49 11.29 4.08
C ASP A 102 1.73 11.30 2.55
N LEU A 103 2.34 10.27 1.95
CA LEU A 103 2.39 10.13 0.49
C LEU A 103 1.49 8.99 0.02
N THR A 104 0.88 9.16 -1.14
CA THR A 104 0.12 8.14 -1.86
C THR A 104 0.82 7.80 -3.18
N VAL A 105 0.74 6.54 -3.61
CA VAL A 105 1.17 6.09 -4.95
C VAL A 105 0.35 6.81 -6.02
N GLY A 106 1.01 7.32 -7.05
CA GLY A 106 0.36 7.94 -8.22
C GLY A 106 0.96 9.28 -8.60
N ARG A 107 0.20 10.06 -9.37
CA ARG A 107 0.68 11.33 -9.96
C ARG A 107 0.61 12.47 -8.94
N TYR A 108 1.63 13.33 -8.97
CA TYR A 108 1.69 14.57 -8.22
C TYR A 108 1.83 15.71 -9.20
N ARG A 109 0.95 16.70 -9.08
CA ARG A 109 1.07 17.96 -9.81
C ARG A 109 1.59 19.06 -8.92
N CYS A 110 2.47 19.87 -9.48
CA CYS A 110 3.05 21.02 -8.83
C CYS A 110 2.51 22.32 -9.44
N SER A 111 2.39 23.36 -8.61
CA SER A 111 1.88 24.67 -8.99
C SER A 111 2.49 25.77 -8.13
N ASP A 112 2.71 26.93 -8.74
CA ASP A 112 3.15 28.18 -8.10
C ASP A 112 2.26 29.38 -8.44
N GLY A 113 0.96 29.14 -8.65
CA GLY A 113 0.01 30.10 -9.22
C GLY A 113 -0.30 29.83 -10.70
N GLY A 114 0.50 28.96 -11.33
CA GLY A 114 0.21 28.28 -12.60
C GLY A 114 0.66 26.82 -12.54
N SER A 115 0.48 26.04 -13.61
CA SER A 115 0.99 24.66 -13.66
C SER A 115 2.51 24.63 -13.76
N ARG A 116 3.15 23.69 -13.06
CA ARG A 116 4.60 23.45 -13.10
C ARG A 116 4.90 22.03 -13.58
N PRO A 117 4.68 21.73 -14.88
CA PRO A 117 4.94 20.39 -15.43
C PRO A 117 6.43 20.01 -15.42
N ASP A 118 7.32 20.99 -15.23
CA ASP A 118 8.73 20.77 -14.93
C ASP A 118 8.95 20.06 -13.60
N LEU A 119 8.01 20.19 -12.65
CA LEU A 119 8.09 19.61 -11.31
C LEU A 119 7.10 18.47 -11.08
N ASP A 120 6.14 18.26 -11.99
CA ASP A 120 5.22 17.12 -11.93
C ASP A 120 5.99 15.78 -11.95
N PHE A 121 5.48 14.80 -11.22
CA PHE A 121 6.11 13.49 -11.10
C PHE A 121 5.09 12.40 -10.75
N ARG A 122 5.52 11.14 -10.82
CA ARG A 122 4.75 9.98 -10.39
C ARG A 122 5.51 9.25 -9.31
N VAL A 123 4.83 8.92 -8.22
CA VAL A 123 5.32 7.99 -7.21
C VAL A 123 4.88 6.59 -7.64
N ALA A 124 5.83 5.75 -8.03
CA ALA A 124 5.55 4.36 -8.38
C ALA A 124 5.38 3.50 -7.12
N GLN A 125 6.24 3.73 -6.12
CA GLN A 125 6.22 3.08 -4.81
C GLN A 125 7.05 3.87 -3.81
N TYR A 126 7.05 3.46 -2.53
CA TYR A 126 7.83 4.17 -1.51
C TYR A 126 9.31 4.21 -1.89
N GLY A 127 9.87 5.40 -1.81
CA GLY A 127 11.26 5.67 -2.16
C GLY A 127 11.58 5.69 -3.64
N GLN A 128 10.60 5.52 -4.53
CA GLN A 128 10.79 5.57 -5.98
C GLN A 128 9.82 6.51 -6.68
N TYR A 129 10.35 7.33 -7.57
CA TYR A 129 9.57 8.23 -8.38
C TYR A 129 10.08 8.27 -9.82
N SER A 130 9.27 8.80 -10.72
CA SER A 130 9.64 9.11 -12.10
C SER A 130 9.02 10.44 -12.51
N ASP A 131 9.39 10.96 -13.67
CA ASP A 131 8.54 11.94 -14.35
C ASP A 131 7.13 11.34 -14.65
N PRO A 132 6.16 12.17 -15.06
CA PRO A 132 4.78 11.71 -15.29
C PRO A 132 4.62 10.65 -16.39
N TYR A 133 5.63 10.46 -17.24
CA TYR A 133 5.65 9.50 -18.35
C TYR A 133 6.48 8.25 -18.05
N GLY A 134 7.20 8.21 -16.93
CA GLY A 134 7.95 7.05 -16.48
C GLY A 134 9.40 6.96 -16.98
N GLU A 135 9.92 8.00 -17.64
CA GLU A 135 11.22 7.90 -18.34
C GLU A 135 12.41 8.21 -17.44
N ASN A 136 12.30 9.25 -16.61
CA ASN A 136 13.37 9.75 -15.74
C ASN A 136 13.15 9.29 -14.30
N ALA A 137 13.54 8.05 -14.01
CA ALA A 137 13.43 7.47 -12.68
C ALA A 137 14.41 8.10 -11.68
N GLY A 138 13.96 8.22 -10.44
CA GLY A 138 14.75 8.62 -9.29
C GLY A 138 14.23 8.00 -8.01
N THR A 139 14.84 8.41 -6.90
CA THR A 139 14.50 7.95 -5.56
C THR A 139 14.10 9.12 -4.68
N PHE A 140 13.33 8.85 -3.64
CA PHE A 140 13.06 9.84 -2.60
C PHE A 140 13.17 9.21 -1.21
N THR A 141 13.32 10.05 -0.20
CA THR A 141 13.18 9.64 1.19
C THR A 141 12.26 10.62 1.90
N THR A 142 11.55 10.15 2.92
CA THR A 142 10.79 11.01 3.83
C THR A 142 11.39 10.95 5.22
N SER A 143 11.45 12.10 5.89
CA SER A 143 11.87 12.22 7.28
C SER A 143 11.05 13.31 7.95
N GLY A 144 10.18 12.93 8.88
CA GLY A 144 9.16 13.83 9.43
C GLY A 144 8.28 14.40 8.31
N ASP A 145 8.21 15.73 8.24
CA ASP A 145 7.40 16.45 7.25
C ASP A 145 8.24 16.88 6.02
N THR A 146 9.39 16.24 5.78
CA THR A 146 10.31 16.55 4.68
C THR A 146 10.39 15.40 3.70
N ILE A 147 10.38 15.71 2.40
CA ILE A 147 10.67 14.77 1.31
C ILE A 147 11.93 15.23 0.58
N THR A 148 12.90 14.34 0.40
CA THR A 148 14.15 14.64 -0.33
C THR A 148 14.25 13.76 -1.58
N PHE A 149 14.51 14.36 -2.73
CA PHE A 149 14.62 13.67 -4.01
C PHE A 149 16.08 13.51 -4.44
N LYS A 150 16.39 12.36 -5.06
CA LYS A 150 17.73 12.01 -5.55
C LYS A 150 17.66 11.26 -6.88
N GLY A 151 18.49 11.64 -7.84
CA GLY A 151 18.43 11.17 -9.23
C GLY A 151 17.17 11.69 -9.93
N GLY A 152 16.99 11.36 -11.20
CA GLY A 152 15.83 11.77 -12.00
C GLY A 152 15.73 13.30 -12.20
N LYS A 153 14.54 13.77 -12.58
CA LYS A 153 14.27 15.17 -12.91
C LYS A 153 14.27 16.11 -11.70
N LEU A 154 13.96 15.59 -10.52
CA LEU A 154 13.86 16.34 -9.27
C LEU A 154 15.12 16.20 -8.40
N ASP A 155 16.27 15.80 -8.98
CA ASP A 155 17.49 15.58 -8.20
C ASP A 155 17.84 16.78 -7.31
N ARG A 156 18.13 16.50 -6.03
CA ARG A 156 18.49 17.48 -4.99
C ARG A 156 17.39 18.44 -4.59
N LEU A 157 16.18 18.28 -5.10
CA LEU A 157 15.04 19.03 -4.60
C LEU A 157 14.57 18.47 -3.26
N THR A 158 14.16 19.37 -2.38
CA THR A 158 13.63 19.02 -1.06
C THR A 158 12.29 19.71 -0.88
N GLY A 159 11.26 18.92 -0.62
CA GLY A 159 9.93 19.39 -0.23
C GLY A 159 9.78 19.41 1.29
N GLN A 160 9.01 20.36 1.80
CA GLN A 160 8.72 20.54 3.21
C GLN A 160 7.21 20.55 3.47
N GLN A 161 6.83 20.45 4.74
CA GLN A 161 5.43 20.45 5.18
C GLN A 161 4.62 19.34 4.51
N LEU A 162 5.25 18.17 4.34
CA LEU A 162 4.58 16.99 3.84
C LEU A 162 3.45 16.60 4.79
N LYS A 163 2.22 16.73 4.30
CA LYS A 163 0.99 16.40 5.01
C LYS A 163 -0.15 16.16 4.03
N ASP A 164 -0.97 15.13 4.26
CA ASP A 164 -2.19 14.87 3.48
C ASP A 164 -1.95 14.83 1.96
N ASN A 165 -0.85 14.19 1.53
CA ASN A 165 -0.41 14.12 0.12
C ASN A 165 -0.08 15.46 -0.53
N ARG A 166 0.30 16.47 0.27
CA ARG A 166 0.78 17.77 -0.18
C ARG A 166 2.10 18.12 0.48
N PHE A 167 2.97 18.81 -0.25
CA PHE A 167 4.18 19.42 0.28
C PHE A 167 4.56 20.65 -0.55
N TYR A 168 5.60 21.36 -0.14
CA TYR A 168 6.05 22.59 -0.75
C TYR A 168 7.56 22.54 -1.03
N PHE A 169 7.99 22.81 -2.26
CA PHE A 169 9.43 22.97 -2.55
C PHE A 169 9.96 24.31 -2.02
N ASN A 170 9.08 25.32 -1.99
CA ASN A 170 9.31 26.65 -1.44
C ASN A 170 7.92 27.26 -1.12
N PRO A 171 7.84 28.45 -0.49
CA PRO A 171 6.55 29.05 -0.10
C PRO A 171 5.57 29.30 -1.26
N GLN A 172 6.03 29.35 -2.50
CA GLN A 172 5.21 29.60 -3.68
C GLN A 172 4.84 28.31 -4.41
N THR A 173 5.73 27.32 -4.43
CA THR A 173 5.55 26.08 -5.19
C THR A 173 5.05 24.94 -4.30
N SER A 174 3.78 24.57 -4.48
CA SER A 174 3.14 23.42 -3.83
C SER A 174 3.02 22.25 -4.78
N CYS A 175 3.08 21.03 -4.26
CA CYS A 175 2.81 19.80 -5.01
C CYS A 175 1.76 18.99 -4.27
N SER A 176 0.79 18.44 -4.99
CA SER A 176 -0.26 17.61 -4.40
C SER A 176 -0.62 16.43 -5.28
N TYR A 177 -1.03 15.34 -4.63
CA TYR A 177 -1.55 14.15 -5.30
C TYR A 177 -2.74 14.49 -6.20
N GLU A 178 -2.69 14.01 -7.43
CA GLU A 178 -3.77 14.04 -8.40
C GLU A 178 -4.35 12.63 -8.50
N MET A 179 -5.63 12.49 -8.12
CA MET A 179 -6.35 11.24 -8.30
C MET A 179 -6.49 10.99 -9.80
N GLU A 180 -5.87 9.92 -10.31
CA GLU A 180 -6.09 9.47 -11.69
C GLU A 180 -7.55 8.99 -11.79
N SER A 181 -8.39 9.76 -12.51
CA SER A 181 -9.82 9.47 -12.75
C SER A 181 -10.03 8.41 -13.81
#